data_AF-A0A1I2P565-F1
#
_entry.id   AF-A0A1I2P565-F1
#
_cell.length_a   1.000
_cell.length_b   1.000
_cell.length_c   1.000
_cell.angle_alpha   90.00
_cell.angle_beta   90.00
_cell.angle_gamma   90.00
#
_symmetry.space_group_name_H-M   'P 1'
#
loop_
_entity.id
_entity.type
_entity.pdbx_description
1 polymer ?
#
loop_
_entity_poly.entity_id
_entity_poly.type
_entity_poly.pdbx_seq_one_letter_code
_entity_poly.pdbx_strand_id
1 'polypeptide(L)'
;MEKTIIQTRNDTYFLRFTINAHCEAEEILGIPITQLGDNAGISTMRTLLYVGLKHGGRPVTMDQAGNIMEQIIEEKGMEFFSTKISEAVQRSFNKQNNDNYKRNQGFKKKG
;
A
#
# COMPACT_ATOMS: atom_id res chain seq x y z
N MET A 1 -5.29 -6.81 8.60
CA MET A 1 -4.12 -6.59 7.71
C MET A 1 -3.14 -5.69 8.44
N GLU A 2 -1.86 -5.99 8.32
CA GLU A 2 -0.78 -5.27 9.00
C GLU A 2 -0.52 -3.93 8.31
N LYS A 3 -0.08 -2.92 9.07
CA LYS A 3 0.21 -1.59 8.55
C LYS A 3 1.69 -1.49 8.18
N THR A 4 2.00 -0.93 7.02
CA THR A 4 3.36 -0.50 6.73
C THR A 4 3.58 0.87 7.36
N ILE A 5 4.70 1.05 8.05
CA ILE A 5 5.03 2.30 8.74
C ILE A 5 6.11 3.01 7.95
N ILE A 6 5.87 4.29 7.64
CA ILE A 6 6.88 5.21 7.13
C ILE A 6 7.06 6.31 8.17
N GLN A 7 8.22 6.31 8.83
CA GLN A 7 8.59 7.38 9.75
C GLN A 7 9.40 8.44 9.01
N THR A 8 9.13 9.70 9.29
CA THR A 8 9.93 10.87 8.95
C THR A 8 10.39 11.54 10.24
N ARG A 9 11.21 12.58 10.16
CA ARG A 9 11.62 13.36 11.35
C ARG A 9 10.42 13.95 12.10
N ASN A 10 9.39 14.35 11.36
CA ASN A 10 8.28 15.14 11.90
C ASN A 10 6.98 14.34 12.07
N ASP A 11 6.86 13.18 11.42
CA ASP A 11 5.58 12.46 11.34
C ASP A 11 5.77 10.95 11.14
N THR A 12 4.75 10.18 11.52
CA THR A 12 4.65 8.74 11.29
C THR A 12 3.41 8.43 10.46
N TYR A 13 3.63 7.90 9.27
CA TYR A 13 2.60 7.50 8.34
C TYR A 13 2.34 6.01 8.43
N PHE A 14 1.05 5.66 8.48
CA PHE A 14 0.60 4.28 8.46
C PHE A 14 -0.09 4.01 7.13
N LEU A 15 0.39 3.02 6.39
CA LEU A 15 -0.22 2.57 5.15
C LEU A 15 -0.91 1.24 5.35
N ARG A 16 -2.10 1.09 4.76
CA ARG A 16 -2.84 -0.17 4.78
C ARG A 16 -3.45 -0.46 3.41
N PHE A 17 -3.05 -1.57 2.82
CA PHE A 17 -3.61 -2.05 1.56
C PHE A 17 -4.57 -3.20 1.81
N THR A 18 -5.86 -2.90 1.95
CA THR A 18 -6.92 -3.90 1.96
C THR A 18 -7.37 -4.27 0.55
N ILE A 19 -8.23 -5.28 0.37
CA ILE A 19 -8.86 -5.53 -0.94
C ILE A 19 -9.54 -4.25 -1.46
N ASN A 20 -10.29 -3.55 -0.60
CA ASN A 20 -10.94 -2.30 -1.00
C ASN A 20 -9.93 -1.19 -1.33
N ALA A 21 -8.78 -1.17 -0.67
CA ALA A 21 -7.71 -0.25 -1.01
C ALA A 21 -7.12 -0.57 -2.40
N HIS A 22 -6.96 -1.85 -2.72
CA HIS A 22 -6.52 -2.26 -4.05
C HIS A 22 -7.52 -1.87 -5.12
N CYS A 23 -8.80 -2.18 -4.93
CA CYS A 23 -9.86 -1.79 -5.87
C CYS A 23 -9.91 -0.27 -6.07
N GLU A 24 -9.86 0.51 -4.99
CA GLU A 24 -9.86 1.97 -5.08
C GLU A 24 -8.63 2.50 -5.86
N ALA A 25 -7.45 1.93 -5.63
CA ALA A 25 -6.27 2.30 -6.39
C ALA A 25 -6.39 1.91 -7.88
N GLU A 26 -6.91 0.72 -8.21
CA GLU A 26 -7.15 0.30 -9.60
C GLU A 26 -8.17 1.20 -10.31
N GLU A 27 -9.25 1.56 -9.63
CA GLU A 27 -10.28 2.48 -10.15
C GLU A 27 -9.70 3.86 -10.48
N ILE A 28 -8.79 4.37 -9.65
CA ILE A 28 -8.11 5.66 -9.89
C ILE A 28 -7.08 5.54 -11.01
N LEU A 29 -6.33 4.43 -11.07
CA LEU A 29 -5.27 4.21 -12.05
C LEU A 29 -5.79 3.80 -13.43
N GLY A 30 -7.00 3.23 -13.49
CA GLY A 30 -7.58 2.65 -14.70
C GLY A 30 -6.91 1.35 -15.15
N ILE A 31 -6.00 0.79 -14.34
CA ILE A 31 -5.28 -0.45 -14.62
C ILE A 31 -5.16 -1.32 -13.37
N PRO A 32 -5.10 -2.65 -13.51
CA PRO A 32 -4.90 -3.56 -12.38
C PRO A 32 -3.54 -3.35 -11.70
N ILE A 33 -3.50 -3.49 -10.37
CA ILE A 33 -2.26 -3.39 -9.58
C ILE A 33 -1.25 -4.48 -9.97
N THR A 34 -1.74 -5.63 -10.44
CA THR A 34 -0.91 -6.74 -10.93
C THR A 34 -0.14 -6.40 -12.21
N GLN A 35 -0.52 -5.34 -12.91
CA GLN A 35 0.17 -4.85 -14.11
C GLN A 35 1.15 -3.71 -13.79
N LEU A 36 1.27 -3.30 -12.53
CA LEU A 36 2.30 -2.36 -12.11
C LEU A 36 3.66 -3.07 -12.16
N GLY A 37 4.46 -2.73 -13.18
CA GLY A 37 5.85 -3.16 -13.28
C GLY A 37 6.79 -2.31 -12.44
N ASP A 38 8.09 -2.65 -12.49
CA ASP A 38 9.16 -1.98 -11.74
C ASP A 38 9.28 -0.48 -12.05
N ASN A 39 8.77 -0.04 -13.21
CA ASN A 39 8.80 1.35 -13.67
C ASN A 39 7.51 2.12 -13.37
N ALA A 40 6.78 1.78 -12.30
CA ALA A 40 5.60 2.53 -11.90
C ALA A 40 5.93 4.02 -11.74
N GLY A 41 5.23 4.86 -12.51
CA GLY A 41 5.49 6.30 -12.54
C GLY A 41 5.18 7.01 -11.22
N ILE A 42 5.64 8.24 -11.09
CA ILE A 42 5.44 9.09 -9.90
C ILE A 42 3.95 9.23 -9.57
N SER A 43 3.08 9.39 -10.57
CA SER A 43 1.64 9.47 -10.39
C SER A 43 1.06 8.20 -9.77
N THR A 44 1.53 7.02 -10.21
CA THR A 44 1.13 5.73 -9.66
C THR A 44 1.53 5.62 -8.20
N MET A 45 2.77 5.94 -7.86
CA MET A 45 3.25 5.88 -6.48
C MET A 45 2.49 6.86 -5.57
N ARG A 46 2.17 8.06 -6.07
CA ARG A 46 1.32 9.02 -5.36
C ARG A 46 -0.07 8.46 -5.09
N THR A 47 -0.71 7.82 -6.08
CA THR A 47 -2.02 7.17 -5.90
C THR A 47 -1.95 6.07 -4.85
N LEU A 48 -0.94 5.20 -4.91
CA LEU A 48 -0.76 4.13 -3.92
C LEU A 48 -0.55 4.70 -2.51
N LEU A 49 0.25 5.75 -2.38
CA LEU A 49 0.44 6.44 -1.09
C LEU A 49 -0.89 7.03 -0.58
N TYR A 50 -1.61 7.77 -1.42
CA TYR A 50 -2.90 8.37 -1.10
C TYR A 50 -3.89 7.33 -0.56
N VAL A 51 -4.10 6.24 -1.31
CA VAL A 51 -5.03 5.18 -0.91
C VAL A 51 -4.53 4.47 0.35
N GLY A 52 -3.23 4.18 0.42
CA GLY A 52 -2.61 3.54 1.58
C GLY A 52 -2.79 4.35 2.87
N LEU A 53 -2.60 5.68 2.81
CA LEU A 53 -2.80 6.59 3.95
C LEU A 53 -4.26 6.64 4.39
N LYS A 54 -5.18 6.80 3.42
CA LYS A 54 -6.63 6.83 3.68
C LYS A 54 -7.09 5.58 4.44
N HIS A 55 -6.73 4.40 3.95
CA HIS A 55 -7.07 3.12 4.60
C HIS A 55 -6.23 2.85 5.86
N GLY A 56 -5.09 3.53 6.01
CA GLY A 56 -4.23 3.50 7.19
C GLY A 56 -4.78 4.28 8.39
N GLY A 57 -5.82 5.11 8.16
CA GLY A 57 -6.47 5.96 9.17
C GLY A 57 -6.13 7.44 9.05
N ARG A 58 -5.47 7.86 7.95
CA ARG A 58 -5.15 9.27 7.68
C ARG A 58 -5.77 9.69 6.35
N PRO A 59 -7.04 10.12 6.34
CA PRO A 59 -7.64 10.68 5.14
C PRO A 59 -6.92 11.97 4.76
N VAL A 60 -6.46 12.02 3.50
CA VAL A 60 -5.77 13.15 2.89
C VAL A 60 -6.32 13.34 1.48
N THR A 61 -6.08 14.48 0.85
CA THR A 61 -6.32 14.67 -0.59
C THR A 61 -5.17 14.10 -1.43
N MET A 62 -5.36 13.95 -2.74
CA MET A 62 -4.28 13.56 -3.66
C MET A 62 -3.11 14.56 -3.65
N ASP A 63 -3.40 15.85 -3.53
CA ASP A 63 -2.37 16.89 -3.45
C ASP A 63 -1.59 16.78 -2.14
N GLN A 64 -2.28 16.58 -1.02
CA GLN A 64 -1.62 16.35 0.27
C GLN A 64 -0.76 15.07 0.26
N ALA A 65 -1.21 14.01 -0.42
CA ALA A 65 -0.40 12.81 -0.61
C ALA A 65 0.85 13.11 -1.45
N GLY A 66 0.76 13.99 -2.46
CA GLY A 66 1.90 14.48 -3.22
C GLY A 66 2.93 15.19 -2.34
N ASN A 67 2.47 16.12 -1.48
CA ASN A 67 3.34 16.84 -0.56
C ASN A 67 4.02 15.89 0.47
N ILE A 68 3.29 14.88 0.95
CA ILE A 68 3.83 13.85 1.84
C ILE A 68 4.88 13.00 1.11
N MET A 69 4.60 12.61 -0.15
CA MET A 69 5.55 11.86 -0.98
C MET A 69 6.83 12.66 -1.18
N GLU A 70 6.73 13.95 -1.52
CA GLU A 70 7.86 14.86 -1.66
C GLU A 70 8.69 14.92 -0.37
N GLN A 71 8.05 15.16 0.78
CA GLN A 71 8.73 15.19 2.08
C GLN A 71 9.47 13.88 2.39
N ILE A 72 8.85 12.73 2.14
CA ILE A 72 9.48 11.42 2.39
C ILE A 72 10.71 11.25 1.48
N ILE A 73 10.60 11.62 0.20
CA ILE A 73 11.68 11.49 -0.79
C ILE A 73 12.83 12.45 -0.48
N GLU A 74 12.54 13.69 -0.07
CA GLU A 74 13.57 14.66 0.33
C GLU A 74 14.36 14.16 1.54
N GLU A 75 13.69 13.55 2.52
CA GLU A 75 14.34 13.07 3.74
C GLU A 75 15.07 11.72 3.55
N LYS A 76 14.49 10.79 2.78
CA LYS A 76 14.92 9.38 2.75
C LYS A 76 15.29 8.85 1.37
N GLY A 77 15.07 9.63 0.32
CA GLY A 77 15.35 9.26 -1.06
C GLY A 77 14.21 8.47 -1.72
N MET A 78 14.21 8.52 -3.06
CA MET A 78 13.20 7.85 -3.90
C MET A 78 13.23 6.33 -3.76
N GLU A 79 14.41 5.73 -3.63
CA GLU A 79 14.56 4.27 -3.50
C GLU A 79 13.94 3.74 -2.21
N PHE A 80 14.12 4.45 -1.09
CA PHE A 80 13.47 4.10 0.17
C PHE A 80 11.94 4.14 0.03
N PHE A 81 11.43 5.21 -0.58
CA PHE A 81 10.00 5.39 -0.77
C PHE A 81 9.40 4.30 -1.67
N SER A 82 9.98 4.07 -2.85
CA SER A 82 9.49 3.05 -3.78
C SER A 82 9.51 1.65 -3.14
N THR A 83 10.58 1.31 -2.42
CA THR A 83 10.70 0.05 -1.69
C THR A 83 9.59 -0.10 -0.65
N LYS A 84 9.29 0.94 0.14
CA LYS A 84 8.23 0.87 1.16
C LYS A 84 6.85 0.71 0.56
N ILE A 85 6.55 1.38 -0.55
CA ILE A 85 5.28 1.21 -1.26
C ILE A 85 5.16 -0.22 -1.81
N SER A 86 6.18 -0.71 -2.52
CA SER A 86 6.21 -2.07 -3.07
C SER A 86 6.07 -3.14 -1.99
N GLU A 87 6.82 -3.02 -0.89
CA GLU A 87 6.71 -3.93 0.26
C GLU A 87 5.30 -3.91 0.88
N ALA A 88 4.65 -2.75 0.94
CA ALA A 88 3.30 -2.62 1.51
C ALA A 88 2.25 -3.33 0.65
N VAL A 89 2.34 -3.15 -0.67
CA VAL A 89 1.48 -3.81 -1.65
C VAL A 89 1.72 -5.33 -1.63
N GLN A 90 2.97 -5.80 -1.72
CA GLN A 90 3.29 -7.24 -1.71
C GLN A 90 2.88 -7.96 -0.42
N ARG A 91 3.12 -7.34 0.74
CA ARG A 91 2.72 -7.93 2.04
C ARG A 91 1.22 -8.17 2.14
N SER A 92 0.42 -7.31 1.52
CA SER A 92 -1.03 -7.48 1.53
C SER A 92 -1.49 -8.72 0.77
N PHE A 93 -0.83 -9.07 -0.34
CA PHE A 93 -1.12 -10.29 -1.12
C PHE A 93 -0.63 -11.56 -0.41
N ASN A 94 0.59 -11.55 0.13
CA ASN A 94 1.15 -12.72 0.82
C ASN A 94 0.32 -13.12 2.05
N LYS A 95 -0.25 -12.15 2.76
CA LYS A 95 -1.14 -12.43 3.89
C LYS A 95 -2.46 -13.07 3.45
N GLN A 96 -3.03 -12.65 2.33
CA GLN A 96 -4.26 -13.26 1.80
C GLN A 96 -4.07 -14.75 1.50
N ASN A 97 -2.92 -15.12 0.92
CA ASN A 97 -2.61 -16.52 0.66
C ASN A 97 -2.56 -17.34 1.96
N ASN A 98 -1.84 -16.86 2.98
CA ASN A 98 -1.69 -17.58 4.25
C ASN A 98 -3.01 -17.70 5.04
N ASP A 99 -3.83 -16.65 5.06
CA ASP A 99 -5.14 -16.66 5.72
C ASP A 99 -6.10 -17.67 5.03
N ASN A 100 -6.04 -17.78 3.70
CA ASN A 100 -6.81 -18.78 2.93
C ASN A 100 -6.37 -20.22 3.23
N TYR A 101 -5.05 -20.48 3.33
CA TYR A 101 -4.53 -21.81 3.68
C TYR A 101 -4.99 -22.28 5.06
N LYS A 102 -4.91 -21.41 6.08
CA LYS A 102 -5.32 -21.75 7.45
C LYS A 102 -6.82 -22.02 7.56
N ARG A 103 -7.64 -21.24 6.85
CA ARG A 103 -9.09 -21.44 6.81
C ARG A 103 -9.46 -22.79 6.21
N ASN A 104 -8.83 -23.20 5.10
CA ASN A 104 -9.12 -24.48 4.45
C ASN A 104 -8.68 -25.71 5.27
N GLN A 105 -7.64 -25.61 6.11
CA GLN A 105 -7.26 -26.71 7.02
C GLN A 105 -8.21 -26.87 8.21
N GLY A 106 -8.84 -25.78 8.68
CA GLY A 106 -9.86 -25.83 9.73
C GLY A 106 -11.15 -26.53 9.29
N PHE A 107 -11.51 -26.43 8.01
CA PHE A 107 -12.69 -27.10 7.45
C PHE A 107 -12.47 -28.60 7.17
N LYS A 108 -11.23 -29.06 6.93
CA LYS A 108 -10.92 -30.48 6.69
C LYS A 108 -10.88 -31.37 7.95
N LYS A 109 -11.02 -30.81 9.16
CA LYS A 109 -11.02 -31.57 10.43
C LYS A 109 -12.42 -31.90 10.99
N LYS A 110 -13.50 -31.63 10.24
CA LYS A 110 -14.88 -31.99 10.61
C LYS A 110 -15.55 -32.82 9.52
N GLY A 111 -14.91 -33.92 9.15
CA GLY A 111 -15.47 -34.98 8.31
C GLY A 111 -15.22 -36.32 9.00
#